data_AF-A0A2N5XE65-F1
#
_entry.id   AF-A0A2N5XE65-F1
#
_cell.length_a   1.000
_cell.length_b   1.000
_cell.length_c   1.000
_cell.angle_alpha   90.00
_cell.angle_beta   90.00
_cell.angle_gamma   90.00
#
_symmetry.space_group_name_H-M   'P 1'
#
loop_
_entity.id
_entity.type
_entity.pdbx_description
1 polymer ?
#
loop_
_entity_poly.entity_id
_entity_poly.type
_entity_poly.pdbx_seq_one_letter_code
_entity_poly.pdbx_strand_id
1 'polypeptide(L)'
;TLAAAAVLPLVTGAVLTAALMGWHLVTAPRTVLDPADYARLEVGQDRSAAAALLPEHQTPYLPAGARATEPGGEGTSCEYYAMTADPFGDRSGDAYRLCFRRGTLVSLEVLVR
;
A
#
# COMPACT_ATOMS: atom_id res chain seq x y z
N THR A 1 23.52 15.17 -38.90
CA THR A 1 24.27 13.88 -38.85
C THR A 1 23.36 12.82 -38.27
N LEU A 2 23.38 11.59 -38.82
CA LEU A 2 22.58 10.46 -38.33
C LEU A 2 22.79 10.18 -36.82
N ALA A 3 23.98 10.50 -36.30
CA ALA A 3 24.30 10.42 -34.88
C ALA A 3 23.38 11.28 -33.99
N ALA A 4 23.03 12.50 -34.39
CA ALA A 4 22.13 13.35 -33.59
C ALA A 4 20.68 12.83 -33.61
N ALA A 5 20.26 12.21 -34.71
CA ALA A 5 18.91 11.67 -34.86
C ALA A 5 18.65 10.42 -34.00
N ALA A 6 19.69 9.65 -33.69
CA ALA A 6 19.59 8.45 -32.85
C ALA A 6 19.85 8.73 -31.35
N VAL A 7 20.74 9.67 -31.03
CA VAL A 7 21.10 9.98 -29.63
C VAL A 7 19.94 10.67 -28.90
N LEU A 8 19.20 11.57 -29.57
CA LEU A 8 18.09 12.30 -28.96
C LEU A 8 16.96 11.40 -28.42
N PRO A 9 16.41 10.44 -29.18
CA PRO A 9 15.39 9.53 -28.68
C PRO A 9 15.92 8.58 -27.59
N LEU A 10 17.18 8.16 -27.67
CA LEU A 10 17.80 7.30 -26.64
C LEU A 10 17.95 8.03 -25.31
N VAL A 11 18.45 9.27 -25.33
CA VAL A 11 18.59 10.10 -24.12
C VAL A 11 17.22 10.41 -23.53
N THR A 12 16.25 10.81 -24.36
CA THR A 12 14.88 11.07 -23.91
C THR A 12 14.24 9.83 -23.29
N GLY A 13 14.42 8.66 -23.93
CA GLY A 13 13.94 7.38 -23.40
C GLY A 13 14.57 7.05 -22.05
N ALA A 14 15.89 7.16 -21.92
CA ALA A 14 16.60 6.90 -20.66
C ALA A 14 16.15 7.84 -19.54
N VAL A 15 15.97 9.13 -19.83
CA VAL A 15 15.48 10.13 -18.86
C VAL A 15 14.04 9.81 -18.43
N LEU A 16 13.16 9.46 -19.36
CA LEU A 16 11.78 9.06 -19.05
C LEU A 16 11.74 7.80 -18.19
N THR A 17 12.54 6.78 -18.51
CA THR A 17 12.63 5.54 -17.71
C THR A 17 13.15 5.82 -16.31
N ALA A 18 14.21 6.62 -16.17
CA ALA A 18 14.75 7.00 -14.87
C ALA A 18 13.75 7.83 -14.05
N ALA A 19 13.02 8.75 -14.69
CA ALA A 19 11.98 9.54 -14.03
C ALA A 19 10.80 8.66 -13.57
N LEU A 20 10.35 7.71 -14.39
CA LEU A 20 9.30 6.75 -14.02
C LEU A 20 9.75 5.82 -12.89
N MET A 21 10.99 5.32 -12.93
CA MET A 21 11.55 4.51 -11.83
C MET A 21 11.64 5.32 -10.53
N GLY A 22 12.18 6.54 -10.58
CA GLY A 22 12.24 7.43 -9.42
C GLY A 22 10.85 7.75 -8.89
N TRP A 23 9.89 8.01 -9.77
CA TRP A 23 8.49 8.25 -9.40
C TRP A 23 7.88 7.03 -8.73
N HIS A 24 8.07 5.82 -9.27
CA HIS A 24 7.58 4.57 -8.69
C HIS A 24 8.15 4.34 -7.29
N LEU A 25 9.45 4.59 -7.08
CA LEU A 25 10.09 4.47 -5.76
C LEU A 25 9.52 5.47 -4.74
N VAL A 26 9.08 6.64 -5.18
CA VAL A 26 8.56 7.71 -4.31
C VAL A 26 7.04 7.61 -4.09
N THR A 27 6.27 7.05 -5.05
CA THR A 27 4.80 7.01 -4.98
C THR A 27 4.21 5.64 -4.61
N ALA A 28 4.89 4.53 -4.87
CA ALA A 28 4.48 3.21 -4.36
C ALA A 28 4.27 3.14 -2.83
N PRO A 29 5.03 3.83 -1.96
CA PRO A 29 4.86 3.71 -0.50
C PRO A 29 3.63 4.43 0.05
N ARG A 30 2.80 5.10 -0.77
CA ARG A 30 1.66 5.87 -0.21
C ARG A 30 0.45 5.02 0.16
N THR A 31 0.29 3.84 -0.42
CA THR A 31 -0.86 2.94 -0.16
C THR A 31 -0.47 1.50 0.13
N VAL A 32 0.80 1.14 -0.08
CA VAL A 32 1.32 -0.22 0.13
C VAL A 32 1.93 -0.32 1.51
N LEU A 33 1.40 -1.24 2.32
CA LEU A 33 2.01 -1.58 3.60
C LEU A 33 3.04 -2.68 3.38
N ASP A 34 4.31 -2.40 3.72
CA ASP A 34 5.39 -3.35 3.57
C ASP A 34 5.16 -4.59 4.48
N PRO A 35 5.38 -5.83 4.00
CA PRO A 35 5.22 -7.02 4.82
C PRO A 35 6.07 -7.03 6.10
N ALA A 36 7.26 -6.41 6.09
CA ALA A 36 8.11 -6.29 7.25
C ALA A 36 7.53 -5.32 8.29
N ASP A 37 6.91 -4.22 7.84
CA ASP A 37 6.22 -3.29 8.73
C ASP A 37 4.91 -3.86 9.26
N TYR A 38 4.18 -4.62 8.44
CA TYR A 38 3.01 -5.39 8.90
C TYR A 38 3.38 -6.39 10.00
N ALA A 39 4.50 -7.12 9.86
CA ALA A 39 4.95 -8.09 10.85
C ALA A 39 5.35 -7.46 12.20
N ARG A 40 5.57 -6.14 12.24
CA ARG A 40 5.90 -5.38 13.46
C ARG A 40 4.65 -4.84 14.17
N LEU A 41 3.48 -4.91 13.56
CA LEU A 41 2.23 -4.48 14.16
C LEU A 41 1.68 -5.55 15.08
N GLU A 42 1.28 -5.15 16.29
CA GLU A 42 0.71 -6.07 17.28
C GLU A 42 -0.67 -5.61 17.77
N VAL A 43 -1.55 -6.57 18.03
CA VAL A 43 -2.85 -6.29 18.67
C VAL A 43 -2.63 -5.73 20.07
N GLY A 44 -3.31 -4.64 20.40
CA GLY A 44 -3.14 -3.87 21.63
C GLY A 44 -2.28 -2.61 21.45
N GLN A 45 -1.62 -2.45 20.31
CA GLN A 45 -0.82 -1.27 20.01
C GLN A 45 -1.71 -0.03 19.80
N ASP A 46 -1.23 1.12 20.28
CA ASP A 46 -1.90 2.40 20.05
C ASP A 46 -1.76 2.85 18.59
N ARG A 47 -2.79 3.53 18.08
CA ARG A 47 -2.85 4.05 16.72
C ARG A 47 -1.66 4.96 16.41
N SER A 48 -1.21 5.78 17.36
CA SER A 48 -0.05 6.66 17.14
C SER A 48 1.25 5.89 16.92
N ALA A 49 1.44 4.79 17.66
CA ALA A 49 2.59 3.91 17.50
C ALA A 49 2.50 3.11 16.18
N ALA A 50 1.29 2.65 15.82
CA ALA A 50 1.06 1.99 14.54
C ALA A 50 1.25 2.94 13.35
N ALA A 51 0.78 4.19 13.44
CA ALA A 51 0.81 5.18 12.37
C ALA A 51 2.21 5.47 11.82
N ALA A 52 3.27 5.28 12.62
CA ALA A 52 4.66 5.41 12.17
C ALA A 52 5.07 4.34 11.14
N LEU A 53 4.33 3.23 11.09
CA LEU A 53 4.54 2.09 10.19
C LEU A 53 3.52 2.06 9.06
N LEU A 54 2.46 2.86 9.17
CA LEU A 54 1.36 2.84 8.22
C LEU A 54 1.61 3.84 7.09
N PRO A 55 1.24 3.47 5.86
CA PRO A 55 1.18 4.41 4.75
C PRO A 55 0.23 5.57 5.04
N GLU A 56 0.51 6.72 4.43
CA GLU A 56 -0.31 7.93 4.57
C GLU A 56 -1.72 7.75 4.01
N HIS A 57 -1.91 6.91 3.00
CA HIS A 57 -3.19 6.74 2.30
C HIS A 57 -3.68 5.29 2.35
N GLN A 58 -5.00 5.12 2.49
CA GLN A 58 -5.65 3.81 2.42
C GLN A 58 -5.93 3.42 0.96
N THR A 59 -6.01 2.12 0.68
CA THR A 59 -6.41 1.62 -0.64
C THR A 59 -7.92 1.75 -0.86
N PRO A 60 -8.38 2.33 -2.00
CA PRO A 60 -9.79 2.29 -2.36
C PRO A 60 -10.22 0.92 -2.92
N TYR A 61 -9.25 0.08 -3.32
CA TYR A 61 -9.50 -1.23 -3.91
C TYR A 61 -9.51 -2.30 -2.82
N LEU A 62 -10.66 -2.94 -2.65
CA LEU A 62 -10.93 -3.92 -1.60
C LEU A 62 -11.43 -5.23 -2.22
N PRO A 63 -11.04 -6.39 -1.67
CA PRO A 63 -11.67 -7.67 -1.99
C PRO A 63 -13.18 -7.63 -1.77
N ALA A 64 -13.92 -8.38 -2.58
CA ALA A 64 -15.37 -8.52 -2.41
C ALA A 64 -15.67 -9.13 -1.03
N GLY A 65 -16.62 -8.54 -0.30
CA GLY A 65 -16.98 -9.01 1.05
C GLY A 65 -16.04 -8.54 2.17
N ALA A 66 -14.95 -7.81 1.88
CA ALA A 66 -14.04 -7.27 2.90
C ALA A 66 -14.75 -6.47 4.01
N ARG A 67 -15.75 -5.68 3.63
CA ARG A 67 -16.57 -4.90 4.57
C ARG A 67 -17.59 -5.75 5.35
N ALA A 68 -18.03 -6.87 4.78
CA ALA A 68 -19.01 -7.73 5.41
C ALA A 68 -18.43 -8.53 6.59
N THR A 69 -17.11 -8.76 6.58
CA THR A 69 -16.39 -9.45 7.66
C THR A 69 -15.79 -8.49 8.68
N GLU A 70 -16.09 -7.18 8.61
CA GLU A 70 -15.56 -6.20 9.57
C GLU A 70 -16.01 -6.55 10.99
N PRO A 71 -15.10 -6.51 11.99
CA PRO A 71 -15.49 -6.65 13.38
C PRO A 71 -16.47 -5.54 13.77
N GLY A 72 -17.71 -5.92 14.06
CA GLY A 72 -18.73 -4.99 14.53
C GLY A 72 -18.38 -4.40 15.90
N GLY A 73 -18.87 -3.19 16.18
CA GLY A 73 -18.77 -2.55 17.49
C GLY A 73 -18.68 -1.02 17.42
N GLU A 74 -19.34 -0.34 18.36
CA GLU A 74 -19.29 1.12 18.43
C GLU A 74 -17.84 1.61 18.66
N GLY A 75 -17.41 2.56 17.83
CA GLY A 75 -16.07 3.15 17.91
C GLY A 75 -14.95 2.28 17.33
N THR A 76 -15.28 1.25 16.53
CA THR A 76 -14.31 0.52 15.70
C THR A 76 -14.21 1.17 14.32
N SER A 77 -12.99 1.48 13.88
CA SER A 77 -12.68 1.95 12.52
C SER A 77 -11.68 0.99 11.87
N CYS A 78 -12.05 0.40 10.74
CA CYS A 78 -11.15 -0.45 9.97
C CYS A 78 -10.49 0.35 8.84
N GLU A 79 -9.19 0.12 8.67
CA GLU A 79 -8.34 0.72 7.66
C GLU A 79 -7.77 -0.36 6.77
N TYR A 80 -7.55 0.01 5.51
CA TYR A 80 -7.20 -0.93 4.47
C TYR A 80 -5.98 -0.46 3.70
N TYR A 81 -4.99 -1.35 3.57
CA TYR A 81 -3.74 -1.08 2.86
C TYR A 81 -3.46 -2.16 1.83
N ALA A 82 -2.98 -1.78 0.65
CA ALA A 82 -2.65 -2.72 -0.40
C ALA A 82 -1.40 -3.52 -0.03
N MET A 83 -1.32 -4.79 -0.43
CA MET A 83 -0.09 -5.58 -0.28
C MET A 83 0.95 -5.29 -1.36
N THR A 84 0.53 -4.76 -2.50
CA THR A 84 1.41 -4.46 -3.63
C THR A 84 0.90 -3.24 -4.40
N ALA A 85 1.84 -2.48 -4.97
CA ALA A 85 1.55 -1.43 -5.94
C ALA A 85 1.47 -1.98 -7.37
N ASP A 86 1.91 -3.22 -7.59
CA ASP A 86 1.86 -3.86 -8.90
C ASP A 86 0.45 -4.43 -9.16
N PRO A 87 -0.31 -3.83 -10.09
CA PRO A 87 -1.65 -4.31 -10.42
C PRO A 87 -1.64 -5.65 -11.17
N PHE A 88 -0.49 -6.15 -11.63
CA PHE A 88 -0.36 -7.42 -12.35
C PHE A 88 0.37 -8.50 -11.55
N GLY A 89 0.86 -8.19 -10.35
CA GLY A 89 1.56 -9.14 -9.49
C GLY A 89 0.60 -10.13 -8.81
N ASP A 90 1.14 -11.23 -8.28
CA ASP A 90 0.38 -12.32 -7.65
C ASP A 90 -0.48 -11.88 -6.45
N ARG A 91 -0.12 -10.76 -5.82
CA ARG A 91 -0.83 -10.16 -4.67
C ARG A 91 -1.73 -8.99 -5.07
N SER A 92 -1.97 -8.81 -6.38
CA SER A 92 -2.79 -7.72 -6.90
C SER A 92 -4.24 -7.86 -6.43
N GLY A 93 -4.69 -6.86 -5.67
CA GLY A 93 -6.03 -6.84 -5.07
C GLY A 93 -6.10 -7.47 -3.68
N ASP A 94 -5.01 -8.02 -3.16
CA ASP A 94 -4.92 -8.41 -1.75
C ASP A 94 -4.70 -7.16 -0.88
N ALA A 95 -5.28 -7.16 0.31
CA ALA A 95 -5.21 -6.04 1.25
C ALA A 95 -5.00 -6.50 2.68
N TYR A 96 -4.28 -5.72 3.47
CA TYR A 96 -4.28 -5.83 4.93
C TYR A 96 -5.45 -5.03 5.49
N ARG A 97 -6.16 -5.62 6.45
CA ARG A 97 -7.18 -4.96 7.25
C ARG A 97 -6.68 -4.77 8.67
N LEU A 98 -6.69 -3.53 9.13
CA LEU A 98 -6.36 -3.14 10.48
C LEU A 98 -7.58 -2.50 11.11
N CYS A 99 -8.13 -3.09 12.16
CA CYS A 99 -9.27 -2.50 12.86
C CYS A 99 -8.83 -1.93 14.20
N PHE A 100 -9.09 -0.64 14.39
CA PHE A 100 -8.81 0.09 15.62
C PHE A 100 -10.11 0.34 16.38
N ARG A 101 -10.13 0.05 17.68
CA ARG A 101 -11.22 0.41 18.57
C ARG A 101 -10.75 1.48 19.54
N ARG A 102 -11.36 2.67 19.47
CA ARG A 102 -10.96 3.84 20.28
C ARG A 102 -9.45 4.14 20.22
N GLY A 103 -8.85 3.94 19.05
CA GLY A 103 -7.41 4.16 18.83
C GLY A 103 -6.51 2.99 19.19
N THR A 104 -7.02 1.85 19.66
CA THR A 104 -6.19 0.65 19.92
C THR A 104 -6.41 -0.39 18.82
N LEU A 105 -5.33 -0.95 18.29
CA LEU A 105 -5.38 -2.02 17.28
C LEU A 105 -6.00 -3.28 17.90
N VAL A 106 -7.15 -3.72 17.41
CA VAL A 106 -7.87 -4.89 17.94
C VAL A 106 -7.85 -6.09 17.00
N SER A 107 -7.51 -5.88 15.73
CA SER A 107 -7.45 -6.94 14.73
C SER A 107 -6.51 -6.56 13.59
N LEU A 108 -5.75 -7.56 13.14
CA LEU A 108 -4.88 -7.55 11.98
C LEU A 108 -5.27 -8.74 11.11
N GLU A 109 -5.64 -8.50 9.86
CA GLU A 109 -6.11 -9.56 8.97
C GLU A 109 -5.59 -9.40 7.55
N VAL A 110 -5.33 -10.52 6.92
CA VAL A 110 -4.94 -10.62 5.50
C VAL A 110 -6.19 -10.95 4.71
N LEU A 111 -6.62 -10.00 3.87
CA LEU A 111 -7.72 -10.20 2.94
C LEU A 111 -7.17 -10.57 1.57
N VAL A 112 -7.42 -11.81 1.17
CA VAL A 112 -7.07 -12.32 -0.15
C VAL A 112 -8.30 -12.39 -1.04
N ARG A 113 -8.11 -12.20 -2.35
CA ARG A 113 -9.18 -12.35 -3.35
C ARG A 113 -9.70 -13.79 -3.43
#